data_AF-A0A2Z4NDB7-F1
#
_entry.id   AF-A0A2Z4NDB7-F1
#
_cell.length_a   1.000
_cell.length_b   1.000
_cell.length_c   1.000
_cell.angle_alpha   90.00
_cell.angle_beta   90.00
_cell.angle_gamma   90.00
#
_symmetry.space_group_name_H-M   'P 1'
#
loop_
_entity.id
_entity.type
_entity.pdbx_description
1 polymer ?
#
loop_
_entity_poly.entity_id
_entity_poly.type
_entity_poly.pdbx_seq_one_letter_code
_entity_poly.pdbx_strand_id
1 'polypeptide(L)'
;MKKSNLVYIDFEAITNPFARIIKMPSGIPYCFSLGLFNEKNKFRVSTFIMDFKKHHNVEGIWNVLRKIIIDNIKSINPNINIKEVVFVGHNPVLEQKCIKKMFPENQVVPLLKHPNISLSKLTAKEFNDEYFAKTKKTLEKFKDLNENIHKTLFIRNGAIASFAGYWLFVEAIKNLRSNDRRLKYFLPLDKALLKKELKKYSKDDVLKMLYMSEHLDEQDDLVKEVAYKQELLKQIKNLDLDDKLTIKEIKENIWKL
;
A
#
# COMPACT_ATOMS: atom_id res chain seq x y z
N MET A 1 -5.17 -26.34 -6.56
CA MET A 1 -4.13 -25.86 -5.61
C MET A 1 -4.66 -26.02 -4.19
N LYS A 2 -3.93 -26.64 -3.26
CA LYS A 2 -4.35 -26.64 -1.85
C LYS A 2 -4.28 -25.21 -1.33
N LYS A 3 -5.41 -24.67 -0.83
CA LYS A 3 -5.49 -23.32 -0.21
C LYS A 3 -4.46 -23.12 0.92
N SER A 4 -3.92 -24.19 1.49
CA SER A 4 -2.98 -24.19 2.61
C SER A 4 -1.62 -23.53 2.34
N ASN A 5 -1.19 -23.42 1.08
CA ASN A 5 0.14 -22.91 0.73
C ASN A 5 0.13 -21.49 0.14
N LEU A 6 -1.04 -20.86 0.10
CA LEU A 6 -1.19 -19.48 -0.40
C LEU A 6 -0.86 -18.49 0.72
N VAL A 7 0.03 -17.55 0.42
CA VAL A 7 0.36 -16.43 1.30
C VAL A 7 0.06 -15.14 0.57
N TYR A 8 -1.00 -14.45 1.01
CA TYR A 8 -1.33 -13.12 0.51
C TYR A 8 -0.35 -12.13 1.13
N ILE A 9 0.31 -11.31 0.30
CA ILE A 9 1.32 -10.36 0.78
C ILE A 9 1.25 -9.04 0.02
N ASP A 10 1.45 -7.95 0.76
CA ASP A 10 1.52 -6.60 0.23
C ASP A 10 2.68 -5.85 0.90
N PHE A 11 3.45 -5.08 0.11
CA PHE A 11 4.60 -4.32 0.58
C PHE A 11 4.40 -2.81 0.48
N GLU A 12 4.84 -2.10 1.51
CA GLU A 12 5.11 -0.68 1.43
C GLU A 12 6.60 -0.43 1.22
N ALA A 13 6.91 0.41 0.25
CA ALA A 13 8.28 0.73 -0.13
C ALA A 13 8.57 2.23 -0.09
N ILE A 14 9.84 2.56 0.17
CA ILE A 14 10.32 3.92 0.02
C ILE A 14 10.58 4.15 -1.46
N THR A 15 9.80 5.04 -2.07
CA THR A 15 9.89 5.36 -3.49
C THR A 15 10.35 6.79 -3.72
N ASN A 16 10.66 7.14 -4.98
CA ASN A 16 10.95 8.52 -5.34
C ASN A 16 9.72 9.42 -5.13
N PRO A 17 9.91 10.67 -4.68
CA PRO A 17 11.19 11.37 -4.52
C PRO A 17 11.95 11.05 -3.22
N PHE A 18 11.32 10.40 -2.26
CA PHE A 18 11.89 10.22 -0.91
C PHE A 18 13.13 9.33 -0.88
N ALA A 19 13.15 8.24 -1.66
CA ALA A 19 14.31 7.34 -1.75
C ALA A 19 15.60 8.09 -2.14
N ARG A 20 15.51 9.01 -3.10
CA ARG A 20 16.63 9.86 -3.54
C ARG A 20 17.18 10.77 -2.43
N ILE A 21 16.32 11.22 -1.51
CA ILE A 21 16.70 12.13 -0.41
C ILE A 21 17.55 11.42 0.61
N ILE A 22 17.19 10.18 0.94
CA ILE A 22 17.91 9.34 1.91
C ILE A 22 18.99 8.46 1.26
N LYS A 23 19.26 8.67 -0.04
CA LYS A 23 20.27 7.93 -0.83
C LYS A 23 20.04 6.41 -0.82
N MET A 24 18.78 5.99 -0.93
CA MET A 24 18.40 4.59 -1.11
C MET A 24 17.88 4.36 -2.53
N PRO A 25 18.02 3.13 -3.08
CA PRO A 25 17.30 2.75 -4.28
C PRO A 25 15.80 2.96 -4.12
N SER A 26 15.11 3.33 -5.21
CA SER A 26 13.65 3.43 -5.18
C SER A 26 13.03 2.03 -5.13
N GLY A 27 12.01 1.86 -4.29
CA GLY A 27 11.31 0.59 -4.13
C GLY A 27 11.92 -0.34 -3.08
N ILE A 28 12.73 0.19 -2.15
CA ILE A 28 13.18 -0.61 -0.99
C ILE A 28 11.99 -0.80 -0.03
N PRO A 29 11.54 -2.04 0.21
CA PRO A 29 10.46 -2.33 1.14
C PRO A 29 10.90 -2.04 2.58
N TYR A 30 9.95 -1.54 3.37
CA TYR A 30 10.17 -1.26 4.79
C TYR A 30 9.01 -1.71 5.66
N CYS A 31 7.85 -1.96 5.08
CA CYS A 31 6.70 -2.55 5.76
C CYS A 31 6.10 -3.60 4.84
N PHE A 32 5.53 -4.64 5.45
CA PHE A 32 4.70 -5.60 4.73
C PHE A 32 3.59 -6.09 5.64
N SER A 33 2.49 -6.51 5.03
CA SER A 33 1.50 -7.35 5.66
C SER A 33 1.42 -8.66 4.90
N LEU A 34 1.33 -9.78 5.62
CA LEU A 34 1.06 -11.08 5.03
C LEU A 34 -0.06 -11.79 5.76
N GLY A 35 -0.83 -12.57 5.02
CA GLY A 35 -1.96 -13.33 5.53
C GLY A 35 -2.04 -14.73 4.94
N LEU A 36 -2.38 -15.70 5.78
CA LEU A 36 -2.58 -17.10 5.41
C LEU A 36 -3.49 -17.79 6.42
N PHE A 37 -4.00 -18.96 6.03
CA PHE A 37 -4.80 -19.81 6.89
C PHE A 37 -3.91 -20.63 7.83
N ASN A 38 -4.26 -20.66 9.10
CA ASN A 38 -3.68 -21.60 10.06
C ASN A 38 -4.27 -23.01 9.89
N GLU A 39 -3.79 -23.95 10.69
CA GLU A 39 -4.24 -25.35 10.70
C GLU A 39 -5.73 -25.53 11.02
N LYS A 40 -6.37 -24.53 11.64
CA LYS A 40 -7.80 -24.51 11.97
C LYS A 40 -8.64 -23.81 10.90
N ASN A 41 -8.09 -23.59 9.70
CA ASN A 41 -8.70 -22.81 8.62
C ASN A 41 -9.14 -21.40 9.05
N LYS A 42 -8.45 -20.80 10.03
CA LYS A 42 -8.67 -19.39 10.40
C LYS A 42 -7.62 -18.53 9.73
N PHE A 43 -8.07 -17.54 8.95
CA PHE A 43 -7.17 -16.58 8.35
C PHE A 43 -6.54 -15.69 9.41
N ARG A 44 -5.22 -15.54 9.36
CA ARG A 44 -4.45 -14.67 10.26
C ARG A 44 -3.58 -13.76 9.43
N VAL A 45 -3.44 -12.52 9.88
CA VAL A 45 -2.60 -11.51 9.25
C VAL A 45 -1.52 -11.06 10.23
N SER A 46 -0.29 -10.98 9.76
CA SER A 46 0.83 -10.36 10.46
C SER A 46 1.34 -9.17 9.66
N THR A 47 1.64 -8.07 10.35
CA THR A 47 2.18 -6.85 9.74
C THR A 47 3.48 -6.49 10.44
N PHE A 48 4.52 -6.25 9.65
CA PHE A 48 5.83 -5.85 10.10
C PHE A 48 6.18 -4.46 9.57
N ILE A 49 6.82 -3.64 10.41
CA ILE A 49 7.38 -2.34 10.05
C ILE A 49 8.83 -2.32 10.51
N MET A 50 9.75 -2.00 9.59
CA MET A 50 11.18 -1.96 9.84
C MET A 50 11.54 -1.02 10.99
N ASP A 51 12.49 -1.47 11.81
CA ASP A 51 13.16 -0.63 12.80
C ASP A 51 14.51 -0.15 12.26
N PHE A 52 14.49 1.02 11.63
CA PHE A 52 15.69 1.61 11.02
C PHE A 52 16.79 1.96 12.03
N LYS A 53 16.49 2.01 13.34
CA LYS A 53 17.54 2.16 14.37
C LYS A 53 18.46 0.94 14.43
N LYS A 54 17.92 -0.24 14.08
CA LYS A 54 18.65 -1.51 14.06
C LYS A 54 19.19 -1.84 12.67
N HIS A 55 18.44 -1.50 11.62
CA HIS A 55 18.74 -1.92 10.25
C HIS A 55 18.55 -0.78 9.26
N HIS A 56 19.64 -0.16 8.81
CA HIS A 56 19.59 1.02 7.94
C HIS A 56 20.30 0.82 6.59
N ASN A 57 21.09 -0.24 6.42
CA ASN A 57 21.70 -0.58 5.13
C ASN A 57 20.78 -1.51 4.32
N VAL A 58 20.87 -1.42 2.99
CA VAL A 58 19.95 -2.11 2.07
C VAL A 58 20.01 -3.63 2.23
N GLU A 59 21.19 -4.21 2.34
CA GLU A 59 21.36 -5.66 2.47
C GLU A 59 20.76 -6.19 3.79
N GLY A 60 21.01 -5.49 4.89
CA GLY A 60 20.45 -5.79 6.20
C GLY A 60 18.92 -5.70 6.20
N ILE A 61 18.34 -4.74 5.48
CA ILE A 61 16.89 -4.64 5.28
C ILE A 61 16.35 -5.92 4.63
N TRP A 62 16.96 -6.38 3.53
CA TRP A 62 16.53 -7.61 2.84
C TRP A 62 16.67 -8.86 3.71
N ASN A 63 17.78 -8.99 4.44
CA ASN A 63 18.03 -10.13 5.32
C ASN A 63 16.99 -10.21 6.45
N VAL A 64 16.66 -9.06 7.05
CA VAL A 64 15.65 -8.98 8.12
C VAL A 64 14.26 -9.27 7.57
N LEU A 65 13.88 -8.70 6.44
CA LEU A 65 12.58 -8.97 5.82
C LEU A 65 12.40 -10.45 5.52
N ARG A 66 13.42 -11.10 4.93
CA ARG A 66 13.39 -12.53 4.64
C ARG A 66 13.16 -13.35 5.91
N LYS A 67 13.92 -13.07 6.97
CA LYS A 67 13.79 -13.75 8.26
C LYS A 67 12.38 -13.57 8.84
N ILE A 68 11.90 -12.34 8.93
CA ILE A 68 10.61 -12.03 9.55
C ILE A 68 9.43 -12.59 8.75
N ILE A 69 9.51 -12.64 7.41
CA ILE A 69 8.50 -13.30 6.58
C ILE A 69 8.41 -14.79 6.93
N ILE A 70 9.54 -15.49 7.02
CA ILE A 70 9.58 -16.90 7.41
C ILE A 70 8.99 -17.08 8.81
N ASP A 71 9.44 -16.29 9.77
CA ASP A 71 9.00 -16.36 11.17
C ASP A 71 7.49 -16.12 11.29
N ASN A 72 6.95 -15.11 10.58
CA ASN A 72 5.52 -14.81 10.56
C ASN A 72 4.69 -15.94 9.94
N ILE A 73 5.13 -16.48 8.80
CA ILE A 73 4.46 -17.60 8.13
C ILE A 73 4.42 -18.82 9.07
N LYS A 74 5.57 -19.17 9.67
CA LYS A 74 5.67 -20.31 10.60
C LYS A 74 4.92 -20.10 11.90
N SER A 75 4.84 -18.86 12.39
CA SER A 75 4.04 -18.53 13.57
C SER A 75 2.53 -18.70 13.31
N ILE A 76 2.07 -18.50 12.08
CA ILE A 76 0.65 -18.66 11.72
C ILE A 76 0.34 -20.12 11.38
N ASN A 77 1.21 -20.77 10.60
CA ASN A 77 1.06 -22.16 10.20
C ASN A 77 2.44 -22.87 10.25
N PRO A 78 2.76 -23.57 11.35
CA PRO A 78 4.05 -24.22 11.54
C PRO A 78 4.40 -25.27 10.48
N ASN A 79 3.37 -25.93 9.91
CA ASN A 79 3.52 -27.06 8.99
C ASN A 79 3.80 -26.64 7.54
N ILE A 80 3.66 -25.36 7.19
CA ILE A 80 3.85 -24.91 5.80
C ILE A 80 5.31 -25.03 5.36
N ASN A 81 5.58 -25.67 4.23
CA ASN A 81 6.91 -25.69 3.65
C ASN A 81 7.16 -24.37 2.92
N ILE A 82 8.12 -23.56 3.40
CA ILE A 82 8.44 -22.25 2.81
C ILE A 82 8.79 -22.37 1.32
N LYS A 83 9.44 -23.46 0.90
CA LYS A 83 9.81 -23.68 -0.51
C LYS A 83 8.61 -23.89 -1.43
N GLU A 84 7.46 -24.29 -0.88
CA GLU A 84 6.23 -24.57 -1.62
C GLU A 84 5.20 -23.42 -1.53
N VAL A 85 5.54 -22.35 -0.80
CA VAL A 85 4.67 -21.18 -0.67
C VAL A 85 4.50 -20.51 -2.04
N VAL A 86 3.25 -20.20 -2.37
CA VAL A 86 2.92 -19.33 -3.48
C VAL A 86 2.44 -18.00 -2.91
N PHE A 87 3.17 -16.94 -3.23
CA PHE A 87 2.83 -15.59 -2.83
C PHE A 87 1.78 -15.01 -3.77
N VAL A 88 0.72 -14.44 -3.20
CA VAL A 88 -0.38 -13.81 -3.93
C VAL A 88 -0.35 -12.32 -3.63
N GLY A 89 -0.28 -11.50 -4.67
CA GLY A 89 -0.39 -10.03 -4.56
C GLY A 89 -1.44 -9.50 -5.54
N HIS A 90 -2.06 -8.37 -5.24
CA HIS A 90 -3.12 -7.82 -6.10
C HIS A 90 -2.59 -7.38 -7.49
N ASN A 91 -1.60 -6.50 -7.50
CA ASN A 91 -0.83 -6.13 -8.69
C ASN A 91 0.66 -6.34 -8.39
N PRO A 92 1.17 -7.57 -8.55
CA PRO A 92 2.36 -8.03 -7.85
C PRO A 92 3.68 -7.51 -8.44
N VAL A 93 3.73 -6.33 -9.08
CA VAL A 93 4.99 -5.80 -9.65
C VAL A 93 6.02 -5.53 -8.55
N LEU A 94 5.59 -4.95 -7.42
CA LEU A 94 6.47 -4.71 -6.28
C LEU A 94 6.75 -6.02 -5.54
N GLU A 95 5.71 -6.81 -5.30
CA GLU A 95 5.78 -8.11 -4.61
C GLU A 95 6.72 -9.05 -5.34
N GLN A 96 6.63 -9.13 -6.67
CA GLN A 96 7.52 -9.96 -7.48
C GLN A 96 8.98 -9.52 -7.34
N LYS A 97 9.27 -8.21 -7.37
CA LYS A 97 10.63 -7.69 -7.15
C LYS A 97 11.14 -8.03 -5.75
N CYS A 98 10.32 -7.81 -4.73
CA CYS A 98 10.69 -8.04 -3.32
C CYS A 98 10.86 -9.52 -3.01
N ILE A 99 9.86 -10.35 -3.36
CA ILE A 99 9.85 -11.78 -3.10
C ILE A 99 10.94 -12.47 -3.90
N LYS A 100 11.11 -12.20 -5.19
CA LYS A 100 12.17 -12.87 -5.98
C LYS A 100 13.57 -12.55 -5.50
N LYS A 101 13.77 -11.40 -4.84
CA LYS A 101 15.04 -11.07 -4.19
C LYS A 101 15.31 -11.90 -2.93
N MET A 102 14.28 -12.24 -2.15
CA MET A 102 14.40 -12.98 -0.88
C MET A 102 14.21 -14.49 -1.03
N PHE A 103 13.42 -14.89 -2.02
CA PHE A 103 12.91 -16.24 -2.29
C PHE A 103 12.85 -16.48 -3.81
N PRO A 104 14.02 -16.67 -4.48
CA PRO A 104 14.09 -16.73 -5.95
C PRO A 104 13.21 -17.81 -6.58
N GLU A 105 13.11 -18.96 -5.92
CA GLU A 105 12.38 -20.14 -6.41
C GLU A 105 10.86 -20.07 -6.17
N ASN A 106 10.40 -19.24 -5.23
CA ASN A 106 8.98 -19.16 -4.88
C ASN A 106 8.17 -18.48 -5.98
N GLN A 107 6.96 -18.98 -6.23
CA GLN A 107 6.04 -18.37 -7.18
C GLN A 107 5.40 -17.10 -6.60
N VAL A 108 5.18 -16.12 -7.47
CA VAL A 108 4.41 -14.91 -7.17
C VAL A 108 3.35 -14.80 -8.24
N VAL A 109 2.08 -14.83 -7.85
CA VAL A 109 0.94 -14.81 -8.78
C VAL A 109 0.05 -13.61 -8.51
N PRO A 110 -0.56 -13.02 -9.54
CA PRO A 110 -1.56 -11.99 -9.35
C PRO A 110 -2.82 -12.59 -8.73
N LEU A 111 -3.47 -11.84 -7.86
CA LEU A 111 -4.78 -12.19 -7.30
C LEU A 111 -5.84 -12.30 -8.40
N LEU A 112 -5.80 -11.36 -9.36
CA LEU A 112 -6.79 -11.20 -10.41
C LEU A 112 -6.13 -11.26 -11.79
N LYS A 113 -6.88 -11.72 -12.80
CA LYS A 113 -6.46 -11.68 -14.20
C LYS A 113 -6.28 -10.24 -14.72
N HIS A 114 -7.01 -9.28 -14.14
CA HIS A 114 -6.96 -7.86 -14.50
C HIS A 114 -6.41 -7.00 -13.34
N PRO A 115 -5.09 -7.03 -13.07
CA PRO A 115 -4.48 -6.38 -11.90
C PRO A 115 -4.46 -4.84 -11.95
N ASN A 116 -4.91 -4.23 -13.05
CA ASN A 116 -4.78 -2.79 -13.30
C ASN A 116 -5.81 -1.95 -12.53
N ILE A 117 -6.87 -2.55 -11.99
CA ILE A 117 -7.88 -1.84 -11.19
C ILE A 117 -7.47 -1.89 -9.73
N SER A 118 -7.49 -0.75 -9.03
CA SER A 118 -7.13 -0.70 -7.60
C SER A 118 -8.05 -1.58 -6.76
N LEU A 119 -7.46 -2.38 -5.87
CA LEU A 119 -8.18 -3.23 -4.92
C LEU A 119 -9.18 -2.42 -4.08
N SER A 120 -8.77 -1.25 -3.59
CA SER A 120 -9.66 -0.36 -2.81
C SER A 120 -10.90 0.11 -3.58
N LYS A 121 -10.86 0.15 -4.92
CA LYS A 121 -12.05 0.47 -5.73
C LYS A 121 -12.97 -0.74 -5.88
N LEU A 122 -12.40 -1.93 -6.08
CA LEU A 122 -13.16 -3.17 -6.21
C LEU A 122 -13.89 -3.51 -4.91
N THR A 123 -13.27 -3.22 -3.76
CA THR A 123 -13.80 -3.58 -2.45
C THR A 123 -14.48 -2.42 -1.73
N ALA A 124 -14.76 -1.30 -2.40
CA ALA A 124 -15.19 -0.05 -1.75
C ALA A 124 -16.53 -0.17 -0.98
N LYS A 125 -17.38 -1.13 -1.36
CA LYS A 125 -18.67 -1.38 -0.68
C LYS A 125 -18.48 -1.93 0.73
N GLU A 126 -17.48 -2.79 0.91
CA GLU A 126 -17.18 -3.45 2.19
C GLU A 126 -16.06 -2.75 2.98
N PHE A 127 -15.11 -2.15 2.26
CA PHE A 127 -13.93 -1.50 2.84
C PHE A 127 -13.94 -0.02 2.48
N ASN A 128 -14.48 0.80 3.40
CA ASN A 128 -14.63 2.25 3.24
C ASN A 128 -13.88 3.06 4.31
N ASP A 129 -12.93 2.42 4.99
CA ASP A 129 -12.15 3.00 6.06
C ASP A 129 -11.33 4.20 5.61
N GLU A 130 -11.35 5.28 6.40
CA GLU A 130 -10.41 6.38 6.23
C GLU A 130 -9.04 6.00 6.82
N TYR A 131 -7.98 6.15 6.01
CA TYR A 131 -6.60 5.93 6.45
C TYR A 131 -5.84 7.24 6.65
N PHE A 132 -4.91 7.20 7.59
CA PHE A 132 -3.99 8.29 7.92
C PHE A 132 -4.69 9.59 8.35
N ALA A 133 -5.92 9.55 8.84
CA ALA A 133 -6.70 10.75 9.19
C ALA A 133 -5.93 11.69 10.15
N LYS A 134 -5.28 11.14 11.18
CA LYS A 134 -4.54 11.96 12.16
C LYS A 134 -3.18 12.40 11.62
N THR A 135 -2.51 11.56 10.84
CA THR A 135 -1.28 11.94 10.13
C THR A 135 -1.56 13.09 9.15
N LYS A 136 -2.64 13.01 8.35
CA LYS A 136 -3.09 14.08 7.45
C LYS A 136 -3.35 15.36 8.22
N LYS A 137 -4.15 15.34 9.28
CA LYS A 137 -4.38 16.52 10.14
C LYS A 137 -3.09 17.16 10.67
N THR A 138 -2.05 16.36 10.91
CA THR A 138 -0.74 16.88 11.33
C THR A 138 0.02 17.51 10.16
N LEU A 139 0.03 16.86 8.99
CA LEU A 139 0.65 17.39 7.77
C LEU A 139 0.02 18.72 7.31
N GLU A 140 -1.29 18.88 7.52
CA GLU A 140 -2.07 20.09 7.23
C GLU A 140 -1.52 21.33 7.95
N LYS A 141 -1.05 21.17 9.19
CA LYS A 141 -0.45 22.25 9.99
C LYS A 141 0.86 22.76 9.40
N PHE A 142 1.48 22.01 8.50
CA PHE A 142 2.76 22.32 7.88
C PHE A 142 2.64 22.56 6.37
N LYS A 143 1.43 22.84 5.86
CA LYS A 143 1.19 23.01 4.41
C LYS A 143 2.09 24.07 3.78
N ASP A 144 2.35 25.15 4.51
CA ASP A 144 3.08 26.32 4.01
C ASP A 144 4.60 26.08 3.92
N LEU A 145 5.12 25.01 4.54
CA LEU A 145 6.53 24.62 4.46
C LEU A 145 6.85 23.83 3.19
N ASN A 146 5.86 23.17 2.57
CA ASN A 146 6.09 22.42 1.33
C ASN A 146 4.83 22.13 0.52
N GLU A 147 4.32 23.13 -0.19
CA GLU A 147 3.06 23.04 -0.95
C GLU A 147 3.03 21.88 -1.97
N ASN A 148 4.14 21.63 -2.67
CA ASN A 148 4.24 20.57 -3.68
C ASN A 148 4.13 19.16 -3.09
N ILE A 149 4.73 18.92 -1.92
CA ILE A 149 4.61 17.64 -1.23
C ILE A 149 3.28 17.51 -0.52
N HIS A 150 2.77 18.59 0.03
CA HIS A 150 1.44 18.62 0.64
C HIS A 150 0.38 18.16 -0.38
N LYS A 151 0.37 18.74 -1.59
CA LYS A 151 -0.53 18.31 -2.68
C LYS A 151 -0.37 16.82 -3.00
N THR A 152 0.85 16.31 -3.06
CA THR A 152 1.09 14.90 -3.39
C THR A 152 0.65 13.92 -2.29
N LEU A 153 0.93 14.25 -1.02
CA LEU A 153 0.64 13.38 0.12
C LEU A 153 -0.85 13.30 0.44
N PHE A 154 -1.58 14.40 0.31
CA PHE A 154 -3.01 14.42 0.66
C PHE A 154 -3.90 13.67 -0.33
N ILE A 155 -3.48 13.55 -1.59
CA ILE A 155 -4.32 12.95 -2.65
C ILE A 155 -4.30 11.41 -2.60
N ARG A 156 -3.21 10.78 -2.14
CA ARG A 156 -3.03 9.32 -2.25
C ARG A 156 -2.48 8.70 -0.97
N ASN A 157 -3.21 7.77 -0.37
CA ASN A 157 -2.76 7.03 0.83
C ASN A 157 -1.42 6.31 0.59
N GLY A 158 -1.19 5.74 -0.59
CA GLY A 158 0.11 5.15 -0.95
C GLY A 158 1.27 6.15 -0.97
N ALA A 159 1.01 7.45 -1.22
CA ALA A 159 2.04 8.48 -1.09
C ALA A 159 2.40 8.74 0.39
N ILE A 160 1.40 8.73 1.27
CA ILE A 160 1.62 8.82 2.73
C ILE A 160 2.39 7.59 3.22
N ALA A 161 2.05 6.39 2.74
CA ALA A 161 2.78 5.18 3.06
C ALA A 161 4.24 5.28 2.58
N SER A 162 4.52 5.72 1.35
CA SER A 162 5.91 5.92 0.92
C SER A 162 6.65 6.99 1.75
N PHE A 163 5.96 8.06 2.17
CA PHE A 163 6.52 9.09 3.03
C PHE A 163 6.80 8.58 4.44
N ALA A 164 5.94 7.73 5.00
CA ALA A 164 6.12 7.14 6.32
C ALA A 164 7.43 6.34 6.41
N GLY A 165 7.79 5.60 5.36
CA GLY A 165 9.07 4.88 5.30
C GLY A 165 10.28 5.82 5.34
N TYR A 166 10.24 6.93 4.59
CA TYR A 166 11.24 7.99 4.67
C TYR A 166 11.31 8.61 6.05
N TRP A 167 10.16 8.94 6.63
CA TRP A 167 10.08 9.59 7.92
C TRP A 167 10.68 8.72 9.02
N LEU A 168 10.32 7.43 9.04
CA LEU A 168 10.85 6.44 9.96
C LEU A 168 12.36 6.24 9.80
N PHE A 169 12.88 6.31 8.57
CA PHE A 169 14.31 6.22 8.31
C PHE A 169 15.05 7.42 8.88
N VAL A 170 14.57 8.64 8.60
CA VAL A 170 15.22 9.88 9.07
C VAL A 170 15.16 10.01 10.59
N GLU A 171 14.02 9.69 11.22
CA GLU A 171 13.88 9.68 12.70
C GLU A 171 14.86 8.73 13.38
N ALA A 172 15.28 7.67 12.69
CA ALA A 172 16.20 6.69 13.25
C ALA A 172 17.66 7.17 13.27
N ILE A 173 18.02 8.18 12.48
CA ILE A 173 19.38 8.69 12.37
C ILE A 173 19.68 9.65 13.53
N LYS A 174 20.71 9.35 14.32
CA LYS A 174 21.17 10.22 15.41
C LYS A 174 22.02 11.37 14.88
N ASN A 175 21.96 12.52 15.54
CA ASN A 175 22.88 13.66 15.34
C ASN A 175 22.90 14.22 13.90
N LEU A 176 21.74 14.29 13.24
CA LEU A 176 21.63 15.00 11.96
C LEU A 176 21.91 16.49 12.15
N ARG A 177 22.78 17.05 11.31
CA ARG A 177 23.00 18.51 11.26
C ARG A 177 21.74 19.19 10.74
N SER A 178 21.47 20.41 11.19
CA SER A 178 20.28 21.18 10.78
C SER A 178 20.16 21.39 9.26
N ASN A 179 21.29 21.43 8.54
CA ASN A 179 21.34 21.58 7.08
C ASN A 179 21.41 20.25 6.31
N ASP A 180 21.23 19.10 6.97
CA ASP A 180 21.26 17.82 6.29
C ASP A 180 20.09 17.70 5.30
N ARG A 181 20.40 17.36 4.04
CA ARG A 181 19.40 17.19 2.97
C ARG A 181 18.30 16.19 3.35
N ARG A 182 18.60 15.20 4.21
CA ARG A 182 17.62 14.21 4.67
C ARG A 182 16.52 14.81 5.52
N LEU A 183 16.72 16.01 6.09
CA LEU A 183 15.71 16.74 6.84
C LEU A 183 14.75 17.55 5.97
N LYS A 184 14.97 17.60 4.63
CA LYS A 184 14.21 18.48 3.71
C LYS A 184 12.69 18.43 3.89
N TYR A 185 12.15 17.25 4.14
CA TYR A 185 10.71 17.02 4.34
C TYR A 185 10.40 16.37 5.69
N PHE A 186 11.35 16.41 6.62
CA PHE A 186 11.17 15.81 7.93
C PHE A 186 10.32 16.76 8.79
N LEU A 187 9.21 16.25 9.30
CA LEU A 187 8.23 17.00 10.10
C LEU A 187 8.07 16.33 11.47
N PRO A 188 7.70 17.05 12.53
CA PRO A 188 7.47 16.44 13.83
C PRO A 188 6.15 15.64 13.81
N LEU A 189 6.24 14.33 13.62
CA LEU A 189 5.10 13.40 13.71
C LEU A 189 5.18 12.53 14.96
N ASP A 190 4.03 12.08 15.44
CA ASP A 190 3.97 11.01 16.44
C ASP A 190 4.29 9.67 15.76
N LYS A 191 5.45 9.11 16.08
CA LYS A 191 5.93 7.83 15.56
C LYS A 191 4.99 6.67 15.86
N ALA A 192 4.44 6.60 17.07
CA ALA A 192 3.57 5.50 17.48
C ALA A 192 2.25 5.55 16.71
N LEU A 193 1.70 6.76 16.57
CA LEU A 193 0.51 7.01 15.76
C LEU A 193 0.73 6.66 14.28
N LEU A 194 1.82 7.14 13.68
CA LEU A 194 2.15 6.86 12.27
C LEU A 194 2.27 5.35 12.02
N LYS A 195 2.96 4.63 12.91
CA LYS A 195 3.07 3.16 12.82
C LYS A 195 1.72 2.48 12.97
N LYS A 196 0.84 2.98 13.85
CA LYS A 196 -0.51 2.44 14.04
C LYS A 196 -1.37 2.61 12.78
N GLU A 197 -1.39 3.80 12.18
CA GLU A 197 -2.15 4.06 10.96
C GLU A 197 -1.59 3.29 9.76
N LEU A 198 -0.26 3.22 9.61
CA LEU A 198 0.40 2.42 8.57
C LEU A 198 0.07 0.94 8.71
N LYS A 199 0.09 0.40 9.93
CA LYS A 199 -0.27 -1.00 10.19
C LYS A 199 -1.73 -1.28 9.85
N LYS A 200 -2.66 -0.35 10.13
CA LYS A 200 -4.07 -0.47 9.74
C LYS A 200 -4.18 -0.53 8.22
N TYR A 201 -3.59 0.44 7.52
CA TYR A 201 -3.61 0.54 6.06
C TYR A 201 -3.08 -0.73 5.37
N SER A 202 -1.84 -1.13 5.68
CA SER A 202 -1.21 -2.30 5.04
C SER A 202 -1.91 -3.62 5.39
N LYS A 203 -2.40 -3.78 6.62
CA LYS A 203 -3.19 -4.96 7.01
C LYS A 203 -4.46 -5.07 6.17
N ASP A 204 -5.12 -3.95 5.94
CA ASP A 204 -6.39 -3.90 5.26
C ASP A 204 -6.29 -4.34 3.79
N ASP A 205 -5.18 -4.01 3.10
CA ASP A 205 -4.95 -4.49 1.74
C ASP A 205 -4.86 -6.02 1.66
N VAL A 206 -4.26 -6.69 2.66
CA VAL A 206 -4.28 -8.16 2.75
C VAL A 206 -5.69 -8.71 3.01
N LEU A 207 -6.50 -8.04 3.84
CA LEU A 207 -7.88 -8.45 4.09
C LEU A 207 -8.75 -8.29 2.84
N LYS A 208 -8.58 -7.21 2.08
CA LYS A 208 -9.23 -7.02 0.79
C LYS A 208 -8.82 -8.10 -0.20
N MET A 209 -7.55 -8.50 -0.23
CA MET A 209 -7.11 -9.62 -1.09
C MET A 209 -7.80 -10.93 -0.73
N LEU A 210 -7.94 -11.23 0.57
CA LEU A 210 -8.72 -12.39 1.01
C LEU A 210 -10.18 -12.27 0.55
N TYR A 211 -10.83 -11.14 0.82
CA TYR A 211 -12.22 -10.91 0.44
C TYR A 211 -12.43 -11.15 -1.06
N MET A 212 -11.59 -10.56 -1.91
CA MET A 212 -11.66 -10.77 -3.36
C MET A 212 -11.39 -12.22 -3.77
N SER A 213 -10.54 -12.95 -3.04
CA SER A 213 -10.29 -14.38 -3.28
C SER A 213 -11.46 -15.29 -2.91
N GLU A 214 -12.36 -14.82 -2.04
CA GLU A 214 -13.56 -15.53 -1.61
C GLU A 214 -14.76 -15.22 -2.51
N HIS A 215 -14.73 -14.10 -3.25
CA HIS A 215 -15.79 -13.64 -4.15
C HIS A 215 -15.32 -13.66 -5.62
N LEU A 216 -14.68 -14.77 -6.05
CA LEU A 216 -14.14 -14.90 -7.42
C LEU A 216 -15.21 -14.75 -8.50
N ASP A 217 -16.43 -15.24 -8.23
CA ASP A 217 -17.52 -15.26 -9.20
C ASP A 217 -18.09 -13.86 -9.48
N GLU A 218 -17.91 -12.91 -8.56
CA GLU A 218 -18.41 -11.52 -8.69
C GLU A 218 -17.37 -10.58 -9.31
N GLN A 219 -16.15 -11.06 -9.57
CA GLN A 219 -15.02 -10.22 -9.96
C GLN A 219 -15.24 -9.48 -11.27
N ASP A 220 -15.73 -10.18 -12.29
CA ASP A 220 -15.93 -9.59 -13.61
C ASP A 220 -16.99 -8.48 -13.57
N ASP A 221 -18.01 -8.64 -12.72
CA ASP A 221 -19.06 -7.64 -12.53
C ASP A 221 -18.56 -6.44 -11.74
N LEU A 222 -17.77 -6.64 -10.68
CA LEU A 222 -17.11 -5.56 -9.95
C LEU A 222 -16.13 -4.77 -10.84
N VAL A 223 -15.38 -5.47 -11.69
CA VAL A 223 -14.47 -4.87 -12.67
C VAL A 223 -15.24 -4.00 -13.66
N LYS A 224 -16.34 -4.52 -14.23
CA LYS A 224 -17.21 -3.76 -15.14
C LYS A 224 -17.82 -2.56 -14.44
N GLU A 225 -18.36 -2.72 -13.23
CA GLU A 225 -18.97 -1.64 -12.45
C GLU A 225 -17.96 -0.50 -12.22
N VAL A 226 -16.74 -0.83 -11.82
CA VAL A 226 -15.68 0.17 -11.61
C VAL A 226 -15.27 0.84 -12.92
N ALA A 227 -15.19 0.11 -14.02
CA ALA A 227 -14.89 0.68 -15.34
C ALA A 227 -15.98 1.66 -15.79
N TYR A 228 -17.25 1.28 -15.68
CA TYR A 228 -18.39 2.16 -16.01
C TYR A 228 -18.39 3.43 -15.17
N LYS A 229 -18.18 3.32 -13.85
CA LYS A 229 -18.09 4.50 -12.97
C LYS A 229 -16.94 5.42 -13.33
N GLN A 230 -15.78 4.87 -13.72
CA GLN A 230 -14.65 5.69 -14.14
C GLN A 230 -14.92 6.43 -15.44
N GLU A 231 -15.52 5.77 -16.42
CA GLU A 231 -15.88 6.41 -17.68
C GLU A 231 -16.94 7.49 -17.46
N LEU A 232 -17.96 7.22 -16.64
CA LEU A 232 -18.97 8.21 -16.25
C LEU A 232 -18.31 9.43 -15.57
N LEU A 233 -17.40 9.22 -14.62
CA LEU A 233 -16.69 10.32 -13.96
C LEU A 233 -15.83 11.14 -14.92
N LYS A 234 -15.25 10.50 -15.94
CA LYS A 234 -14.48 11.16 -17.00
C LYS A 234 -15.41 12.00 -17.89
N GLN A 235 -16.55 11.45 -18.29
CA GLN A 235 -17.58 12.17 -19.05
C GLN A 235 -18.11 13.37 -18.25
N ILE A 236 -18.43 13.19 -16.96
CA ILE A 236 -18.85 14.29 -16.06
C ILE A 236 -17.80 15.39 -15.99
N LYS A 237 -16.51 15.04 -15.87
CA LYS A 237 -15.43 16.05 -15.88
C LYS A 237 -15.34 16.81 -17.20
N ASN A 238 -15.64 16.17 -18.32
CA ASN A 238 -15.63 16.82 -19.63
C ASN A 238 -16.83 17.74 -19.84
N LEU A 239 -17.91 17.57 -19.06
CA LEU A 239 -19.14 18.36 -19.17
C LEU A 239 -19.05 19.75 -18.50
N ASP A 240 -17.91 20.09 -17.87
CA ASP A 240 -17.65 21.36 -17.17
C ASP A 240 -18.84 21.83 -16.33
N LEU A 241 -19.35 20.92 -15.50
CA LEU A 241 -20.55 21.16 -14.71
C LEU A 241 -20.26 22.15 -13.57
N ASP A 242 -20.96 23.30 -13.55
CA ASP A 242 -20.98 24.29 -12.46
C ASP A 242 -22.33 24.21 -11.71
N ASP A 243 -22.32 24.55 -10.41
CA ASP A 243 -23.47 24.61 -9.52
C ASP A 243 -24.57 25.60 -9.99
N LYS A 244 -24.24 26.42 -10.99
CA LYS A 244 -25.13 27.40 -11.62
C LYS A 244 -25.86 26.90 -12.87
N LEU A 245 -25.51 25.71 -13.38
CA LEU A 245 -26.14 25.18 -14.58
C LEU A 245 -27.57 24.73 -14.31
N THR A 246 -28.47 25.10 -15.23
CA THR A 246 -29.85 24.62 -15.24
C THR A 246 -29.91 23.17 -15.74
N ILE A 247 -30.97 22.44 -15.35
CA ILE A 247 -31.23 21.06 -15.85
C ILE A 247 -31.26 21.01 -17.38
N LYS A 248 -31.70 22.09 -18.04
CA LYS A 248 -31.73 22.21 -19.51
C LYS A 248 -30.30 22.25 -20.09
N GLU A 249 -29.43 23.08 -19.53
CA GLU A 249 -28.04 23.21 -19.97
C GLU A 249 -27.24 21.92 -19.73
N ILE A 250 -27.50 21.23 -18.62
CA ILE A 250 -26.92 19.89 -18.35
C ILE A 250 -27.34 18.91 -19.45
N LYS A 251 -28.62 18.87 -19.81
CA LYS A 251 -29.12 18.00 -20.88
C LYS A 251 -28.50 18.35 -22.23
N GLU A 252 -28.40 19.63 -22.58
CA GLU A 252 -27.79 20.08 -23.83
C GLU A 252 -26.30 19.73 -23.89
N ASN A 253 -25.56 19.84 -22.79
CA ASN A 253 -24.14 19.46 -22.75
C ASN A 253 -23.94 17.94 -22.90
N ILE A 254 -24.84 17.12 -22.35
CA ILE A 254 -24.80 15.66 -22.53
C ILE A 254 -24.94 15.26 -24.00
N TRP A 255 -25.79 15.94 -24.77
CA TRP A 255 -26.00 15.64 -26.20
C TRP A 255 -24.94 16.24 -27.14
N LYS A 256 -24.02 17.07 -26.63
CA LYS A 256 -22.91 17.65 -27.39
C LYS A 256 -21.60 16.84 -27.32
N LEU A 257 -21.55 15.82 -26.45
CA LEU A 257 -20.47 14.82 -26.37
C LEU A 257 -20.70 13.68 -27.37
#